data_AF-A0A852Z067-F1
#
_entry.id   AF-A0A852Z067-F1
#
_cell.length_a   1.000
_cell.length_b   1.000
_cell.length_c   1.000
_cell.angle_alpha   90.00
_cell.angle_beta   90.00
_cell.angle_gamma   90.00
#
_symmetry.space_group_name_H-M   'P 1'
#
loop_
_entity.id
_entity.type
_entity.pdbx_description
1 polymer ?
#
loop_
_entity_poly.entity_id
_entity_poly.type
_entity_poly.pdbx_seq_one_letter_code
_entity_poly.pdbx_strand_id
1 'polypeptide(L)'
;MTTHADQLLARTLDGIRPTEHGRLLPDEGCQQVPGSLVDDPGWMAEQMRLRSRIWNTEEARVLATLWWFSASTRLITPSVASFVVTGEVLSPRLADLRLHWHPDSRLTGVTSVSVLTGSTPLESLAEALRQTLERSIASVSAAARMRQRPLWAIATDAIAGCLLWAGRAQGTPARATALAAPLVTAIDAPMPSPRYTEIASQAGTSRLFTRRTSCCLLYRAPGEDKCSSCPGRSPDQRHALLREAAPH
;
A
#
# COMPACT_ATOMS: atom_id res chain seq x y z
N MET A 1 24.45 14.20 10.05
CA MET A 1 23.43 14.89 10.86
C MET A 1 22.11 14.24 10.56
N THR A 2 21.41 13.74 11.58
CA THR A 2 20.10 13.09 11.45
C THR A 2 19.07 14.12 10.98
N THR A 3 18.38 13.85 9.87
CA THR A 3 17.36 14.78 9.33
C THR A 3 16.09 14.74 10.19
N HIS A 4 15.21 15.74 10.03
CA HIS A 4 13.90 15.71 10.69
C HIS A 4 13.08 14.45 10.31
N ALA A 5 13.19 14.01 9.05
CA ALA A 5 12.55 12.78 8.58
C ALA A 5 13.12 11.54 9.26
N ASP A 6 14.44 11.46 9.46
CA ASP A 6 15.08 10.34 10.17
C ASP A 6 14.61 10.28 11.63
N GLN A 7 14.48 11.43 12.29
CA GLN A 7 13.97 11.51 13.66
C GLN A 7 12.50 11.08 13.75
N LEU A 8 11.66 11.49 12.78
CA LEU A 8 10.26 11.06 12.74
C LEU A 8 10.13 9.56 12.45
N LEU A 9 10.96 9.02 11.56
CA LEU A 9 11.01 7.58 11.30
C LEU A 9 11.40 6.82 12.56
N ALA A 10 12.42 7.26 13.31
CA ALA A 10 12.83 6.64 14.57
C ALA A 10 11.67 6.61 15.58
N ARG A 11 10.98 7.75 15.81
CA ARG A 11 9.79 7.80 16.68
C ARG A 11 8.66 6.88 16.20
N THR A 12 8.48 6.77 14.88
CA THR A 12 7.47 5.88 14.30
C THR A 12 7.80 4.41 14.59
N LEU A 13 9.07 4.02 14.50
CA LEU A 13 9.55 2.67 14.82
C LEU A 13 9.39 2.38 16.31
N ASP A 14 9.79 3.31 17.18
CA ASP A 14 9.66 3.16 18.65
C ASP A 14 8.21 2.95 19.10
N GLY A 15 7.24 3.48 18.34
CA GLY A 15 5.81 3.36 18.63
C GLY A 15 5.12 2.12 18.05
N ILE A 16 5.85 1.20 17.40
CA ILE A 16 5.30 -0.05 16.86
C ILE A 16 6.09 -1.27 17.32
N ARG A 17 5.50 -2.47 17.18
CA ARG A 17 6.20 -3.72 17.50
C ARG A 17 7.47 -3.89 16.63
N PRO A 18 8.62 -4.32 17.20
CA PRO A 18 9.86 -4.55 16.45
C PRO A 18 9.72 -5.48 15.25
N THR A 19 8.85 -6.49 15.33
CA THR A 19 8.58 -7.45 14.25
C THR A 19 7.97 -6.79 13.00
N GLU A 20 7.47 -5.56 13.10
CA GLU A 20 6.82 -4.82 12.02
C GLU A 20 7.77 -3.80 11.35
N HIS A 21 8.97 -3.58 11.90
CA HIS A 21 9.93 -2.57 11.43
C HIS A 21 10.34 -2.78 9.96
N GLY A 22 10.41 -4.04 9.52
CA GLY A 22 10.80 -4.38 8.15
C GLY A 22 9.90 -3.80 7.05
N ARG A 23 8.72 -3.24 7.39
CA ARG A 23 7.88 -2.53 6.40
C ARG A 23 8.29 -1.07 6.16
N LEU A 24 9.11 -0.51 7.04
CA LEU A 24 9.55 0.89 7.01
C LEU A 24 11.05 1.04 6.76
N LEU A 25 11.79 -0.07 6.83
CA LEU A 25 13.24 -0.10 6.67
C LEU A 25 13.62 -0.79 5.35
N PRO A 26 14.73 -0.38 4.72
CA PRO A 26 15.27 -1.10 3.57
C PRO A 26 15.60 -2.55 3.94
N ASP A 27 15.29 -3.48 3.04
CA ASP A 27 15.73 -4.87 3.16
C ASP A 27 17.09 -5.10 2.50
N GLU A 28 17.70 -6.25 2.80
CA GLU A 28 18.96 -6.63 2.17
C GLU A 28 18.79 -6.80 0.65
N GLY A 29 19.76 -6.30 -0.11
CA GLY A 29 19.79 -6.45 -1.57
C GLY A 29 18.94 -5.45 -2.35
N CYS A 30 18.12 -4.61 -1.71
CA CYS A 30 17.47 -3.51 -2.42
C CYS A 30 18.46 -2.38 -2.74
N GLN A 31 18.23 -1.73 -3.87
CA GLN A 31 18.82 -0.45 -4.22
C GLN A 31 17.85 0.67 -3.86
N GLN A 32 18.38 1.80 -3.41
CA GLN A 32 17.59 3.00 -3.16
C GLN A 32 17.57 3.89 -4.40
N VAL A 33 16.45 3.94 -5.11
CA VAL A 33 16.28 4.75 -6.32
C VAL A 33 15.29 5.90 -6.09
N PRO A 34 15.37 7.02 -6.83
CA PRO A 34 14.42 8.13 -6.68
C PRO A 34 12.96 7.71 -6.93
N GLY A 35 12.04 8.16 -6.08
CA GLY A 35 10.59 7.92 -6.23
C GLY A 35 10.00 8.52 -7.50
N SER A 36 10.59 9.60 -8.01
CA SER A 36 10.20 10.25 -9.27
C SER A 36 10.31 9.32 -10.49
N LEU A 37 11.07 8.22 -10.41
CA LEU A 37 11.14 7.23 -11.49
C LEU A 37 9.79 6.56 -11.77
N VAL A 38 8.84 6.56 -10.83
CA VAL A 38 7.48 6.04 -11.07
C VAL A 38 6.79 6.77 -12.22
N ASP A 39 7.15 8.04 -12.47
CA ASP A 39 6.57 8.84 -13.55
C ASP A 39 7.36 8.74 -14.86
N ASP A 40 8.52 8.08 -14.85
CA ASP A 40 9.32 7.88 -16.04
C ASP A 40 8.72 6.72 -16.88
N PRO A 41 8.26 6.98 -18.12
CA PRO A 41 7.63 5.94 -18.94
C PRO A 41 8.59 4.79 -19.29
N GLY A 42 9.88 5.07 -19.47
CA GLY A 42 10.90 4.07 -19.76
C GLY A 42 11.16 3.17 -18.56
N TRP A 43 11.28 3.75 -17.37
CA TRP A 43 11.40 3.00 -16.12
C TRP A 43 10.16 2.14 -15.86
N MET A 44 8.95 2.70 -16.07
CA MET A 44 7.70 1.95 -15.89
C MET A 44 7.58 0.80 -16.91
N ALA A 45 7.96 1.01 -18.17
CA ALA A 45 8.00 -0.05 -19.17
C ALA A 45 8.98 -1.17 -18.77
N GLU A 46 10.15 -0.80 -18.22
CA GLU A 46 11.11 -1.76 -17.70
C GLU A 46 10.55 -2.54 -16.51
N GLN A 47 9.79 -1.91 -15.62
CA GLN A 47 9.10 -2.61 -14.53
C GLN A 47 8.15 -3.67 -15.07
N MET A 48 7.37 -3.36 -16.12
CA MET A 48 6.49 -4.35 -16.75
C MET A 48 7.28 -5.50 -17.38
N ARG A 49 8.39 -5.20 -18.06
CA ARG A 49 9.28 -6.19 -18.70
C ARG A 49 9.95 -7.12 -17.68
N LEU A 50 10.31 -6.62 -16.50
CA LEU A 50 10.85 -7.43 -15.41
C LEU A 50 9.76 -8.28 -14.75
N ARG A 51 8.57 -7.70 -14.55
CA ARG A 51 7.40 -8.41 -14.01
C ARG A 51 6.93 -9.57 -14.88
N SER A 52 7.05 -9.46 -16.21
CA SER A 52 6.68 -10.57 -17.11
C SER A 52 7.48 -11.84 -16.83
N ARG A 53 8.75 -11.69 -16.39
CA ARG A 53 9.60 -12.81 -15.99
C ARG A 53 9.18 -13.42 -14.67
N ILE A 54 8.79 -12.61 -13.68
CA ILE A 54 8.30 -13.10 -12.38
C ILE A 54 7.00 -13.88 -12.57
N TRP A 55 6.06 -13.32 -13.32
CA TRP A 55 4.71 -13.83 -13.43
C TRP A 55 4.49 -14.72 -14.66
N ASN A 56 5.52 -14.96 -15.47
CA ASN A 56 5.47 -15.76 -16.69
C ASN A 56 4.27 -15.41 -17.61
N THR A 57 4.01 -14.11 -17.81
CA THR A 57 2.91 -13.62 -18.65
C THR A 57 3.28 -12.31 -19.33
N GLU A 58 2.76 -12.10 -20.54
CA GLU A 58 2.91 -10.85 -21.30
C GLU A 58 1.64 -9.98 -21.25
N GLU A 59 0.63 -10.38 -20.49
CA GLU A 59 -0.61 -9.62 -20.36
C GLU A 59 -0.37 -8.29 -19.63
N ALA A 60 -0.18 -7.21 -20.37
CA ALA A 60 0.14 -5.88 -19.84
C ALA A 60 -0.79 -5.44 -18.70
N ARG A 61 -2.09 -5.69 -18.82
CA ARG A 61 -3.07 -5.38 -17.78
C ARG A 61 -2.81 -6.15 -16.48
N VAL A 62 -2.44 -7.42 -16.56
CA VAL A 62 -2.13 -8.27 -15.39
C VAL A 62 -0.85 -7.75 -14.73
N LEU A 63 0.20 -7.52 -15.52
CA LEU A 63 1.49 -7.04 -15.03
C LEU A 63 1.38 -5.68 -14.33
N ALA A 64 0.72 -4.71 -14.96
CA ALA A 64 0.51 -3.37 -14.40
C ALA A 64 -0.34 -3.40 -13.13
N THR A 65 -1.41 -4.21 -13.13
CA THR A 65 -2.27 -4.35 -11.94
C THR A 65 -1.52 -4.99 -10.78
N LEU A 66 -0.71 -6.03 -11.04
CA LEU A 66 0.10 -6.69 -10.01
C LEU A 66 1.21 -5.78 -9.49
N TRP A 67 1.86 -5.02 -10.37
CA TRP A 67 2.85 -4.01 -9.98
C TRP A 67 2.23 -2.99 -9.05
N TRP A 68 1.12 -2.38 -9.48
CA TRP A 68 0.42 -1.37 -8.70
C TRP A 68 -0.13 -1.88 -7.37
N PHE A 69 -0.66 -3.10 -7.36
CA PHE A 69 -1.15 -3.75 -6.13
C PHE A 69 -0.07 -3.82 -5.05
N SER A 70 1.16 -4.18 -5.41
CA SER A 70 2.28 -4.16 -4.46
C SER A 70 2.82 -2.75 -4.19
N ALA A 71 3.04 -1.94 -5.23
CA ALA A 71 3.71 -0.65 -5.14
C ALA A 71 2.90 0.36 -4.32
N SER A 72 1.58 0.43 -4.54
CA SER A 72 0.69 1.34 -3.81
C SER A 72 0.78 1.17 -2.29
N THR A 73 0.80 -0.08 -1.82
CA THR A 73 0.98 -0.37 -0.39
C THR A 73 2.32 0.19 0.11
N ARG A 74 3.41 0.02 -0.63
CA ARG A 74 4.74 0.51 -0.22
C ARG A 74 4.83 2.04 -0.20
N LEU A 75 4.30 2.70 -1.22
CA LEU A 75 4.29 4.17 -1.32
C LEU A 75 3.49 4.82 -0.17
N ILE A 76 2.40 4.18 0.26
CA ILE A 76 1.49 4.71 1.29
C ILE A 76 1.99 4.41 2.72
N THR A 77 2.69 3.29 2.92
CA THR A 77 2.95 2.75 4.28
C THR A 77 3.63 3.77 5.22
N PRO A 78 4.75 4.45 4.86
CA PRO A 78 5.45 5.29 5.84
C PRO A 78 4.66 6.53 6.27
N SER A 79 3.94 7.17 5.36
CA SER A 79 3.14 8.36 5.69
C SER A 79 1.95 8.01 6.58
N VAL A 80 1.29 6.88 6.33
CA VAL A 80 0.22 6.36 7.19
C VAL A 80 0.76 5.90 8.55
N ALA A 81 1.89 5.20 8.58
CA ALA A 81 2.50 4.72 9.81
C ALA A 81 2.87 5.86 10.75
N SER A 82 3.63 6.84 10.24
CA SER A 82 4.03 8.02 11.00
C SER A 82 2.81 8.80 11.49
N PHE A 83 1.79 8.99 10.64
CA PHE A 83 0.56 9.68 11.04
C PHE A 83 -0.17 8.97 12.18
N VAL A 84 -0.37 7.65 12.07
CA VAL A 84 -1.07 6.86 13.09
C VAL A 84 -0.31 6.84 14.41
N VAL A 85 1.02 6.71 14.35
CA VAL A 85 1.87 6.53 15.54
C VAL A 85 2.15 7.86 16.25
N THR A 86 2.45 8.91 15.49
CA THR A 86 3.00 10.17 16.02
C THR A 86 2.10 11.38 15.82
N GLY A 87 1.13 11.31 14.90
CA GLY A 87 0.34 12.46 14.46
C GLY A 87 1.05 13.35 13.42
N GLU A 88 2.35 13.15 13.18
CA GLU A 88 3.14 13.81 12.14
C GLU A 88 3.26 12.92 10.90
N VAL A 89 3.56 13.51 9.74
CA VAL A 89 3.46 12.81 8.45
C VAL A 89 4.79 12.84 7.70
N LEU A 90 5.42 11.67 7.54
CA LEU A 90 6.47 11.48 6.54
C LEU A 90 5.89 11.75 5.16
N SER A 91 6.58 12.56 4.34
CA SER A 91 6.05 12.98 3.04
C SER A 91 5.87 11.78 2.10
N PRO A 92 4.67 11.54 1.54
CA PRO A 92 4.46 10.52 0.52
C PRO A 92 4.77 11.03 -0.91
N ARG A 93 5.15 12.31 -1.08
CA ARG A 93 5.38 12.90 -2.40
C ARG A 93 6.52 12.17 -3.11
N LEU A 94 6.32 11.79 -4.38
CA LEU A 94 7.33 11.04 -5.15
C LEU A 94 8.73 11.68 -5.16
N ALA A 95 8.82 13.01 -5.12
CA ALA A 95 10.09 13.75 -5.07
C ALA A 95 10.85 13.56 -3.74
N ASP A 96 10.14 13.24 -2.65
CA ASP A 96 10.68 13.03 -1.31
C ASP A 96 10.95 11.54 -1.01
N LEU A 97 10.64 10.64 -1.94
CA LEU A 97 10.76 9.20 -1.72
C LEU A 97 12.05 8.62 -2.31
N ARG A 98 12.63 7.67 -1.57
CA ARG A 98 13.61 6.69 -2.04
C ARG A 98 12.95 5.32 -2.06
N LEU A 99 12.76 4.75 -3.24
CA LEU A 99 12.18 3.42 -3.40
C LEU A 99 13.21 2.36 -3.04
N HIS A 100 12.82 1.39 -2.23
CA HIS A 100 13.62 0.17 -2.00
C HIS A 100 13.29 -0.79 -3.14
N TRP A 101 14.11 -0.73 -4.19
CA TRP A 101 13.88 -1.41 -5.45
C TRP A 101 14.85 -2.57 -5.65
N HIS A 102 14.33 -3.72 -6.06
CA HIS A 102 15.13 -4.86 -6.48
C HIS A 102 15.25 -4.92 -8.01
N PRO A 103 16.35 -5.46 -8.56
CA PRO A 103 16.58 -5.59 -10.01
C PRO A 103 15.54 -6.40 -10.79
N ASP A 104 14.59 -7.03 -10.11
CA ASP A 104 13.49 -7.80 -10.67
C ASP A 104 12.14 -7.07 -10.65
N SER A 105 12.11 -5.77 -10.33
CA SER A 105 10.92 -4.92 -10.20
C SER A 105 10.14 -5.05 -8.88
N ARG A 106 10.63 -5.83 -7.90
CA ARG A 106 10.02 -5.82 -6.57
C ARG A 106 10.33 -4.49 -5.85
N LEU A 107 9.28 -3.92 -5.26
CA LEU A 107 9.38 -2.82 -4.30
C LEU A 107 9.09 -3.37 -2.91
N THR A 108 10.08 -3.27 -2.03
CA THR A 108 10.02 -3.85 -0.68
C THR A 108 9.59 -2.81 0.36
N GLY A 109 9.89 -1.54 0.10
CA GLY A 109 9.50 -0.39 0.90
C GLY A 109 9.84 0.93 0.22
N VAL A 110 9.67 2.03 0.96
CA VAL A 110 10.19 3.35 0.59
C VAL A 110 10.68 4.06 1.85
N THR A 111 11.68 4.92 1.70
CA THR A 111 12.10 5.89 2.73
C THR A 111 11.69 7.28 2.28
N SER A 112 11.07 8.05 3.16
CA SER A 112 10.83 9.48 2.92
C SER A 112 11.97 10.30 3.52
N VAL A 113 12.47 11.28 2.78
CA VAL A 113 13.53 12.19 3.23
C VAL A 113 12.99 13.53 3.74
N SER A 114 11.65 13.66 3.82
CA SER A 114 10.98 14.90 4.19
C SER A 114 9.76 14.64 5.08
N VAL A 115 9.34 15.68 5.81
CA VAL A 115 8.15 15.68 6.66
C VAL A 115 7.19 16.75 6.14
N LEU A 116 5.90 16.44 6.06
CA LEU A 116 4.92 17.44 5.66
C LEU A 116 4.77 18.50 6.76
N THR A 117 4.80 19.76 6.35
CA THR A 117 4.52 20.91 7.23
C THR A 117 3.09 21.38 6.98
N GLY A 118 2.22 21.26 7.98
CA GLY A 118 0.83 21.70 7.88
C GLY A 118 0.13 21.68 9.24
N SER A 119 -0.85 22.56 9.44
CA SER A 119 -1.63 22.65 10.68
C SER A 119 -2.69 21.55 10.80
N THR A 120 -3.08 20.94 9.69
CA THR A 120 -4.05 19.83 9.60
C THR A 120 -3.37 18.60 8.99
N PRO A 121 -2.78 17.70 9.81
CA PRO A 121 -2.00 16.57 9.30
C PRO A 121 -2.77 15.63 8.37
N LEU A 122 -4.06 15.39 8.64
CA LEU A 122 -4.90 14.52 7.79
C LEU A 122 -5.12 15.13 6.40
N GLU A 123 -5.46 16.41 6.31
CA GLU A 123 -5.64 17.10 5.02
C GLU A 123 -4.33 17.20 4.25
N SER A 124 -3.23 17.48 4.96
CA SER A 124 -1.89 17.51 4.35
C SER A 124 -1.48 16.14 3.79
N LEU A 125 -1.77 15.06 4.54
CA LEU A 125 -1.58 13.68 4.09
C LEU A 125 -2.46 13.37 2.88
N ALA A 126 -3.74 13.74 2.93
CA ALA A 126 -4.70 13.49 1.85
C ALA A 126 -4.27 14.15 0.55
N GLU A 127 -3.90 15.43 0.58
CA GLU A 127 -3.43 16.18 -0.59
C GLU A 127 -2.13 15.58 -1.15
N ALA A 128 -1.16 15.28 -0.30
CA ALA A 128 0.11 14.69 -0.75
C ALA A 128 -0.07 13.27 -1.32
N LEU A 129 -0.98 12.48 -0.75
CA LEU A 129 -1.37 11.17 -1.30
C LEU A 129 -2.11 11.33 -2.62
N ARG A 130 -3.04 12.28 -2.76
CA ARG A 130 -3.75 12.56 -4.02
C ARG A 130 -2.76 12.77 -5.16
N GLN A 131 -1.83 13.71 -4.99
CA GLN A 131 -0.81 14.02 -6.00
C GLN A 131 0.03 12.80 -6.37
N THR A 132 0.46 12.03 -5.37
CA THR A 132 1.29 10.83 -5.56
C THR A 132 0.53 9.72 -6.29
N LEU A 133 -0.72 9.47 -5.89
CA LEU A 133 -1.58 8.45 -6.46
C LEU A 133 -1.99 8.81 -7.89
N GLU A 134 -2.38 10.06 -8.17
CA GLU A 134 -2.73 10.52 -9.52
C GLU A 134 -1.58 10.29 -10.51
N ARG A 135 -0.37 10.73 -10.15
CA ARG A 135 0.84 10.58 -10.99
C ARG A 135 1.19 9.10 -11.22
N SER A 136 1.23 8.32 -10.14
CA SER A 136 1.53 6.89 -10.21
C SER A 136 0.49 6.11 -11.03
N ILE A 137 -0.80 6.37 -10.81
CA ILE A 137 -1.90 5.72 -11.52
C ILE A 137 -1.88 6.09 -13.00
N ALA A 138 -1.60 7.34 -13.35
CA ALA A 138 -1.45 7.77 -14.74
C ALA A 138 -0.32 7.01 -15.44
N SER A 139 0.85 6.90 -14.80
CA SER A 139 1.99 6.15 -15.34
C SER A 139 1.68 4.66 -15.56
N VAL A 140 1.13 3.99 -14.55
CA VAL A 140 0.73 2.57 -14.64
C VAL A 140 -0.34 2.35 -15.71
N SER A 141 -1.34 3.24 -15.76
CA SER A 141 -2.43 3.19 -16.73
C SER A 141 -1.92 3.34 -18.16
N ALA A 142 -0.97 4.24 -18.40
CA ALA A 142 -0.36 4.44 -19.70
C ALA A 142 0.44 3.21 -20.14
N ALA A 143 1.25 2.63 -19.25
CA ALA A 143 2.10 1.47 -19.55
C ALA A 143 1.29 0.23 -20.01
N ALA A 144 0.07 0.06 -19.52
CA ALA A 144 -0.82 -1.04 -19.91
C ALA A 144 -2.02 -0.63 -20.78
N ARG A 145 -2.09 0.64 -21.21
CA ARG A 145 -3.22 1.23 -21.96
C ARG A 145 -4.58 0.87 -21.34
N MET A 146 -4.69 0.96 -20.02
CA MET A 146 -5.86 0.54 -19.26
C MET A 146 -6.55 1.71 -18.57
N ARG A 147 -7.84 1.56 -18.23
CA ARG A 147 -8.58 2.57 -17.47
C ARG A 147 -7.97 2.75 -16.06
N GLN A 148 -7.96 3.97 -15.55
CA GLN A 148 -7.43 4.29 -14.21
C GLN A 148 -8.36 3.84 -13.06
N ARG A 149 -9.68 3.78 -13.27
CA ARG A 149 -10.66 3.51 -12.20
C ARG A 149 -10.39 2.24 -11.37
N PRO A 150 -10.01 1.09 -11.95
CA PRO A 150 -9.61 -0.08 -11.17
C PRO A 150 -8.36 0.14 -10.30
N LEU A 151 -7.42 0.99 -10.74
CA LEU A 151 -6.20 1.30 -9.99
C LEU A 151 -6.50 2.16 -8.76
N TRP A 152 -7.51 3.05 -8.84
CA TRP A 152 -8.02 3.79 -7.69
C TRP A 152 -8.65 2.88 -6.62
N ALA A 153 -9.39 1.84 -7.03
CA ALA A 153 -9.90 0.84 -6.09
C ALA A 153 -8.77 0.09 -5.36
N ILE A 154 -7.65 -0.18 -6.06
CA ILE A 154 -6.46 -0.77 -5.44
C ILE A 154 -5.85 0.19 -4.42
N ALA A 155 -5.77 1.49 -4.73
CA ALA A 155 -5.29 2.50 -3.80
C ALA A 155 -6.15 2.58 -2.53
N THR A 156 -7.49 2.50 -2.65
CA THR A 156 -8.39 2.42 -1.49
C THR A 156 -8.06 1.21 -0.62
N ASP A 157 -7.92 0.03 -1.22
CA ASP A 157 -7.61 -1.19 -0.48
C ASP A 157 -6.21 -1.11 0.17
N ALA A 158 -5.25 -0.46 -0.48
CA ALA A 158 -3.90 -0.22 0.05
C ALA A 158 -3.92 0.72 1.26
N ILE A 159 -4.64 1.84 1.20
CA ILE A 159 -4.83 2.75 2.35
C ILE A 159 -5.48 2.00 3.52
N ALA A 160 -6.57 1.28 3.24
CA ALA A 160 -7.28 0.53 4.27
C ALA A 160 -6.38 -0.54 4.92
N GLY A 161 -5.57 -1.23 4.12
CA GLY A 161 -4.58 -2.21 4.57
C GLY A 161 -3.45 -1.59 5.38
N CYS A 162 -2.92 -0.44 4.98
CA CYS A 162 -1.87 0.27 5.70
C CYS A 162 -2.35 0.75 7.07
N LEU A 163 -3.57 1.31 7.17
CA LEU A 163 -4.16 1.73 8.43
C LEU A 163 -4.40 0.55 9.39
N LEU A 164 -4.95 -0.56 8.86
CA LEU A 164 -5.15 -1.77 9.66
C LEU A 164 -3.82 -2.36 10.14
N TRP A 165 -2.79 -2.36 9.29
CA TRP A 165 -1.44 -2.79 9.68
C TRP A 165 -0.84 -1.87 10.75
N ALA A 166 -0.84 -0.56 10.55
CA ALA A 166 -0.26 0.41 11.49
C ALA A 166 -0.97 0.34 12.86
N GLY A 167 -2.31 0.31 12.86
CA GLY A 167 -3.08 0.14 14.09
C GLY A 167 -2.80 -1.18 14.79
N ARG A 168 -2.61 -2.29 14.06
CA ARG A 168 -2.19 -3.55 14.69
C ARG A 168 -0.79 -3.46 15.27
N ALA A 169 0.14 -2.83 14.56
CA ALA A 169 1.52 -2.68 14.97
C ALA A 169 1.65 -1.81 16.24
N GLN A 170 0.75 -0.83 16.42
CA GLN A 170 0.63 0.03 17.59
C GLN A 170 -0.30 -0.54 18.70
N GLY A 171 -1.10 -1.57 18.40
CA GLY A 171 -2.09 -2.14 19.33
C GLY A 171 -3.45 -1.43 19.38
N THR A 172 -3.77 -0.55 18.43
CA THR A 172 -5.00 0.26 18.35
C THR A 172 -5.73 0.13 16.99
N PRO A 173 -6.03 -1.08 16.49
CA PRO A 173 -6.57 -1.29 15.14
C PRO A 173 -7.87 -0.51 14.87
N ALA A 174 -8.81 -0.47 15.82
CA ALA A 174 -10.08 0.23 15.66
C ALA A 174 -9.87 1.73 15.40
N ARG A 175 -9.03 2.40 16.22
CA ARG A 175 -8.69 3.82 16.08
C ARG A 175 -8.06 4.12 14.73
N ALA A 176 -7.09 3.30 14.29
CA ALA A 176 -6.44 3.51 13.00
C ALA A 176 -7.41 3.29 11.83
N THR A 177 -8.23 2.23 11.86
CA THR A 177 -9.18 1.94 10.77
C THR A 177 -10.32 2.97 10.67
N ALA A 178 -10.67 3.65 11.75
CA ALA A 178 -11.65 4.74 11.73
C ALA A 178 -11.19 5.94 10.87
N LEU A 179 -9.88 6.09 10.63
CA LEU A 179 -9.32 7.15 9.78
C LEU A 179 -9.51 6.86 8.27
N ALA A 180 -9.88 5.65 7.88
CA ALA A 180 -9.92 5.25 6.48
C ALA A 180 -10.95 6.04 5.67
N ALA A 181 -12.19 6.14 6.16
CA ALA A 181 -13.24 6.87 5.46
C ALA A 181 -12.95 8.39 5.40
N PRO A 182 -12.58 9.08 6.51
CA PRO A 182 -12.16 10.48 6.45
C PRO A 182 -11.01 10.73 5.46
N LEU A 183 -9.96 9.89 5.48
CA LEU A 183 -8.82 10.05 4.59
C LEU A 183 -9.19 9.87 3.11
N VAL A 184 -9.96 8.83 2.78
CA VAL A 184 -10.40 8.60 1.38
C VAL A 184 -11.33 9.71 0.90
N THR A 185 -12.20 10.24 1.76
CA THR A 185 -13.03 11.42 1.43
C THR A 185 -12.17 12.66 1.18
N ALA A 186 -11.19 12.93 2.04
CA ALA A 186 -10.30 14.09 1.91
C ALA A 186 -9.39 14.03 0.67
N ILE A 187 -9.01 12.84 0.20
CA ILE A 187 -8.25 12.66 -1.04
C ILE A 187 -9.07 13.13 -2.27
N ASP A 188 -10.40 13.08 -2.21
CA ASP A 188 -11.30 13.60 -3.26
C ASP A 188 -10.95 13.10 -4.68
N ALA A 189 -10.86 11.77 -4.81
CA ALA A 189 -10.53 11.06 -6.06
C ALA A 189 -11.58 9.97 -6.33
N PRO A 190 -11.61 9.29 -7.51
CA PRO A 190 -12.64 8.29 -7.84
C PRO A 190 -12.40 6.95 -7.12
N MET A 191 -12.28 7.02 -5.80
CA MET A 191 -11.99 5.96 -4.86
C MET A 191 -13.30 5.40 -4.30
N PRO A 192 -13.53 4.08 -4.32
CA PRO A 192 -14.64 3.50 -3.56
C PRO A 192 -14.43 3.68 -2.05
N SER A 193 -15.50 3.53 -1.28
CA SER A 193 -15.42 3.54 0.18
C SER A 193 -14.51 2.38 0.68
N PRO A 194 -13.59 2.65 1.63
CA PRO A 194 -12.80 1.60 2.26
C PRO A 194 -13.70 0.72 3.13
N ARG A 195 -13.40 -0.58 3.20
CA ARG A 195 -14.23 -1.54 3.93
C ARG A 195 -13.38 -2.47 4.76
N TYR A 196 -13.90 -2.78 5.94
CA TYR A 196 -13.39 -3.81 6.82
C TYR A 196 -14.46 -4.87 7.06
N THR A 197 -14.04 -6.08 7.40
CA THR A 197 -14.92 -7.14 7.86
C THR A 197 -14.31 -7.76 9.09
N GLU A 198 -15.13 -8.04 10.07
CA GLU A 198 -14.70 -8.68 11.29
C GLU A 198 -14.95 -10.20 11.18
N ILE A 199 -13.97 -11.00 11.58
CA ILE A 199 -14.01 -12.46 11.48
C ILE A 199 -13.68 -13.04 12.85
N ALA A 200 -14.63 -13.76 13.43
CA ALA A 200 -14.39 -14.58 14.62
C ALA A 200 -13.46 -15.74 14.29
N SER A 201 -12.34 -15.84 15.00
CA SER A 201 -11.41 -16.97 14.99
C SER A 201 -12.06 -18.19 15.63
N GLN A 202 -11.42 -19.35 15.45
CA GLN A 202 -11.86 -20.58 16.12
C GLN A 202 -11.69 -20.53 17.65
N ALA A 203 -10.78 -19.69 18.16
CA ALA A 203 -10.54 -19.49 19.58
C ALA A 203 -11.49 -18.47 20.24
N GLY A 204 -12.52 -18.02 19.53
CA GLY A 204 -13.51 -17.06 20.03
C GLY A 204 -13.04 -15.60 20.05
N THR A 205 -11.82 -15.32 19.58
CA THR A 205 -11.31 -13.95 19.40
C THR A 205 -11.70 -13.40 18.05
N SER A 206 -11.96 -12.11 17.96
CA SER A 206 -12.40 -11.48 16.72
C SER A 206 -11.29 -10.66 16.06
N ARG A 207 -11.16 -10.75 14.73
CA ARG A 207 -10.08 -10.10 13.98
C ARG A 207 -10.62 -9.35 12.76
N LEU A 208 -10.24 -8.08 12.64
CA LEU A 208 -10.57 -7.23 11.49
C LEU A 208 -9.73 -7.58 10.25
N PHE A 209 -10.33 -7.63 9.08
CA PHE A 209 -9.65 -7.79 7.80
C PHE A 209 -10.11 -6.71 6.84
N THR A 210 -9.21 -6.25 5.96
CA THR A 210 -9.62 -5.38 4.84
C THR A 210 -10.54 -6.17 3.92
N ARG A 211 -11.75 -5.67 3.69
CA ARG A 211 -12.71 -6.25 2.74
C ARG A 211 -12.50 -5.62 1.37
N ARG A 212 -11.55 -6.20 0.64
CA ARG A 212 -11.12 -5.73 -0.67
C ARG A 212 -12.27 -5.40 -1.61
N THR A 213 -12.15 -4.27 -2.28
CA THR A 213 -13.02 -3.82 -3.38
C THR A 213 -12.38 -4.07 -4.74
N SER A 214 -11.04 -4.17 -4.77
CA SER A 214 -10.24 -4.31 -5.98
C SER A 214 -9.87 -5.77 -6.28
N CYS A 215 -9.69 -6.07 -7.57
CA CYS A 215 -9.08 -7.32 -8.02
C CYS A 215 -7.62 -7.06 -8.43
N CYS A 216 -6.67 -7.80 -7.82
CA CYS A 216 -5.25 -7.69 -8.18
C CYS A 216 -4.86 -8.50 -9.43
N LEU A 217 -5.78 -9.33 -9.96
CA LEU A 217 -5.56 -10.21 -11.11
C LEU A 217 -4.48 -11.29 -10.93
N LEU A 218 -4.03 -11.56 -9.69
CA LEU A 218 -3.02 -12.59 -9.41
C LEU A 218 -3.40 -13.96 -9.99
N TYR A 219 -4.65 -14.39 -9.84
CA TYR A 219 -5.15 -15.66 -10.38
C TYR A 219 -5.08 -15.80 -11.91
N ARG A 220 -4.71 -14.74 -12.65
CA ARG A 220 -4.50 -14.77 -14.10
C ARG A 220 -3.04 -15.05 -14.48
N ALA A 221 -2.11 -14.95 -13.52
CA ALA A 221 -0.73 -15.37 -13.74
C ALA A 221 -0.66 -16.91 -13.72
N PRO A 222 0.12 -17.55 -14.61
CA PRO A 222 0.32 -19.00 -14.59
C PRO A 222 0.77 -19.52 -13.23
N GLY A 223 0.12 -20.59 -12.75
CA GLY A 223 0.43 -21.25 -11.48
C GLY A 223 -0.17 -20.60 -10.24
N GLU A 224 -0.85 -19.46 -10.37
CA GLU A 224 -1.43 -18.73 -9.24
C GLU A 224 -2.95 -18.97 -9.09
N ASP A 225 -3.46 -18.87 -7.86
CA ASP A 225 -4.90 -18.96 -7.55
C ASP A 225 -5.40 -17.69 -6.82
N LYS A 226 -6.72 -17.58 -6.66
CA LYS A 226 -7.37 -16.52 -5.90
C LYS A 226 -6.94 -16.59 -4.42
N CYS A 227 -6.33 -15.54 -3.89
CA CYS A 227 -6.07 -15.44 -2.45
C CYS A 227 -7.35 -15.44 -1.58
N SER A 228 -7.20 -15.63 -0.27
CA SER A 228 -8.30 -15.65 0.72
C SER A 228 -9.18 -14.39 0.70
N SER A 229 -8.59 -13.23 0.40
CA SER A 229 -9.27 -11.94 0.34
C SER A 229 -9.82 -11.56 -1.05
N CYS A 230 -9.64 -12.42 -2.07
CA CYS A 230 -9.98 -12.11 -3.46
C CYS A 230 -11.49 -11.83 -3.63
N PRO A 231 -11.91 -10.68 -4.19
CA PRO A 231 -13.33 -10.38 -4.39
C PRO A 231 -14.01 -11.27 -5.44
N GLY A 232 -13.23 -12.01 -6.24
CA GLY A 232 -13.75 -13.00 -7.20
C GLY A 232 -14.11 -14.36 -6.57
N ARG A 233 -14.02 -14.51 -5.25
CA ARG A 233 -14.56 -15.64 -4.47
C ARG A 233 -15.92 -15.25 -3.91
N SER A 234 -16.81 -16.23 -3.66
CA SER A 234 -18.09 -15.95 -3.01
C SER A 234 -17.88 -15.36 -1.60
N PRO A 235 -18.83 -14.59 -1.05
CA PRO A 235 -18.73 -14.08 0.32
C PRO A 235 -18.41 -15.18 1.35
N ASP A 236 -19.09 -16.33 1.27
CA ASP A 236 -18.93 -17.43 2.22
C ASP A 236 -17.55 -18.09 2.13
N GLN A 237 -17.06 -18.32 0.91
CA GLN A 237 -15.71 -18.87 0.70
C GLN A 237 -14.63 -17.95 1.26
N ARG A 238 -14.75 -16.63 1.04
CA ARG A 238 -13.81 -15.66 1.63
C ARG A 238 -13.88 -15.70 3.16
N HIS A 239 -15.09 -15.76 3.71
CA HIS A 239 -15.29 -15.80 5.17
C HIS A 239 -14.63 -17.04 5.77
N ALA A 240 -14.81 -18.22 5.17
CA ALA A 240 -14.18 -19.47 5.61
C ALA A 240 -12.65 -19.38 5.59
N LEU A 241 -12.07 -18.97 4.45
CA LEU A 241 -10.61 -18.84 4.30
C LEU A 241 -10.01 -17.77 5.24
N LEU A 242 -10.72 -16.67 5.49
CA LEU A 242 -10.27 -15.66 6.45
C LEU A 242 -10.34 -16.15 7.90
N ARG A 243 -11.29 -17.04 8.22
CA ARG A 243 -11.37 -17.68 9.54
C ARG A 243 -10.22 -18.66 9.76
N GLU A 244 -9.83 -19.42 8.73
CA GLU A 244 -8.65 -20.30 8.78
C GLU A 244 -7.34 -19.51 8.90
N ALA A 245 -7.25 -18.36 8.24
CA ALA A 245 -6.07 -17.48 8.30
C ALA A 245 -6.02 -16.59 9.56
N ALA A 246 -7.08 -16.54 10.37
CA ALA A 246 -7.06 -15.87 11.65
C ALA A 246 -6.27 -16.75 12.63
N PRO A 247 -5.14 -16.27 13.20
CA PRO A 247 -4.38 -17.05 14.17
C PRO A 247 -5.27 -17.47 15.34
N HIS A 248 -5.00 -18.66 15.88
CA HIS A 248 -5.57 -19.12 17.15
C HIS A 248 -5.15 -18.21 18.30
#